data_AF-A0A398AJ70-F1
#
_entry.id   AF-A0A398AJ70-F1
#
_cell.length_a   1.000
_cell.length_b   1.000
_cell.length_c   1.000
_cell.angle_alpha   90.00
_cell.angle_beta   90.00
_cell.angle_gamma   90.00
#
_symmetry.space_group_name_H-M   'P 1'
#
loop_
_entity.id
_entity.type
_entity.pdbx_description
1 polymer ?
#
loop_
_entity_poly.entity_id
_entity_poly.type
_entity_poly.pdbx_seq_one_letter_code
_entity_poly.pdbx_strand_id
1 'polypeptide(L)'
;MLQDGSPLGDSQTDSTAGSNAKRHLLNQEYIKRGKIKKGTIYGLGSVQYKNSSPSVPIHVSLQRNLDVDMRMSGFETTISEFKEEITGVKEDFSALKAEIYAFKTKVTGGMSASQATLNTILQTLQSHAFTPASTAQPSQPQALFCQFMY
;
A
#
# COMPACT_ATOMS: atom_id res chain seq x y z
N MET A 1 -31.85 10.54 -48.90
CA MET A 1 -30.79 10.43 -47.88
C MET A 1 -31.23 9.33 -46.93
N LEU A 2 -30.65 8.13 -47.07
CA LEU A 2 -30.96 6.99 -46.21
C LEU A 2 -29.92 7.01 -45.09
N GLN A 3 -30.37 7.14 -43.84
CA GLN A 3 -29.51 7.14 -42.67
C GLN A 3 -29.08 5.70 -42.36
N ASP A 4 -27.81 5.43 -42.63
CA ASP A 4 -27.08 4.24 -42.20
C ASP A 4 -26.81 4.37 -40.70
N GLY A 5 -27.69 3.80 -39.88
CA GLY A 5 -27.50 3.68 -38.44
C GLY A 5 -27.13 2.24 -38.10
N SER A 6 -25.86 1.88 -38.25
CA SER A 6 -25.34 0.63 -37.68
C SER A 6 -25.42 0.71 -36.15
N PRO A 7 -26.02 -0.27 -35.45
CA PRO A 7 -25.83 -0.38 -34.02
C PRO A 7 -24.38 -0.77 -33.80
N LEU A 8 -23.65 0.10 -33.11
CA LEU A 8 -22.34 -0.18 -32.54
C LEU A 8 -22.45 -1.52 -31.80
N GLY A 9 -21.85 -2.56 -32.38
CA GLY A 9 -21.79 -3.86 -31.75
C GLY A 9 -20.91 -3.75 -30.53
N ASP A 10 -21.54 -3.49 -29.38
CA ASP A 10 -20.94 -3.67 -28.07
C ASP A 10 -20.54 -5.14 -27.93
N SER A 11 -19.36 -5.47 -28.44
CA SER A 11 -18.62 -6.66 -28.04
C SER A 11 -18.09 -6.40 -26.62
N GLN A 12 -19.02 -6.19 -25.68
CA GLN A 12 -18.76 -6.36 -24.27
C GLN A 12 -18.58 -7.86 -24.02
N THR A 13 -17.37 -8.35 -24.28
CA THR A 13 -16.83 -9.42 -23.44
C THR A 13 -16.28 -8.79 -22.18
N ASP A 14 -17.16 -8.22 -21.35
CA ASP A 14 -16.89 -8.09 -19.92
C ASP A 14 -16.94 -9.51 -19.36
N SER A 15 -15.84 -10.22 -19.59
CA SER A 15 -15.64 -11.58 -19.14
C SER A 15 -15.31 -11.52 -17.64
N THR A 16 -16.34 -11.33 -16.82
CA THR A 16 -16.26 -11.57 -15.37
C THR A 16 -15.68 -12.98 -15.16
N ALA A 17 -14.74 -13.15 -14.24
CA ALA A 17 -14.03 -14.42 -14.00
C ALA A 17 -14.97 -15.65 -13.91
N GLY A 18 -16.20 -15.48 -13.39
CA GLY A 18 -17.23 -16.51 -13.35
C GLY A 18 -17.79 -16.96 -14.72
N SER A 19 -17.77 -16.12 -15.75
CA SER A 19 -18.11 -16.45 -17.13
C SER A 19 -17.02 -17.31 -17.79
N ASN A 20 -15.76 -16.94 -17.57
CA ASN A 20 -14.60 -17.67 -18.08
C ASN A 20 -14.51 -19.09 -17.51
N ALA A 21 -14.74 -19.27 -16.21
CA ALA A 21 -14.73 -20.58 -15.57
C ALA A 21 -15.78 -21.54 -16.17
N LYS A 22 -17.01 -21.06 -16.42
CA LYS A 22 -18.08 -21.86 -17.03
C LYS A 22 -17.74 -22.23 -18.49
N ARG A 23 -17.22 -21.28 -19.26
CA ARG A 23 -16.74 -21.50 -20.63
C ARG A 23 -15.61 -22.52 -20.68
N HIS A 24 -14.63 -22.44 -19.77
CA HIS A 24 -13.53 -23.39 -19.70
C HIS A 24 -14.02 -24.81 -19.39
N LEU A 25 -14.95 -24.95 -18.44
CA LEU A 25 -15.54 -26.25 -18.11
C LEU A 25 -16.30 -26.85 -19.30
N LEU A 26 -17.10 -26.04 -20.00
CA LEU A 26 -17.79 -26.46 -21.22
C LEU A 26 -16.80 -26.92 -22.30
N ASN A 27 -15.74 -26.15 -22.53
CA ASN A 27 -14.71 -26.46 -23.52
C ASN A 27 -13.96 -27.76 -23.19
N GLN A 28 -13.66 -28.01 -21.91
CA GLN A 28 -13.09 -29.29 -21.48
C GLN A 28 -14.02 -30.47 -21.82
N GLU A 29 -15.33 -30.33 -21.60
CA GLU A 29 -16.29 -31.39 -21.91
C GLU A 29 -16.47 -31.61 -23.42
N TYR A 30 -16.40 -30.57 -24.25
CA TYR A 30 -16.42 -30.71 -25.71
C TYR A 30 -15.19 -31.48 -26.21
N ILE A 31 -14.01 -31.15 -25.69
CA ILE A 31 -12.77 -31.82 -26.07
C ILE A 31 -12.82 -33.30 -25.66
N LYS A 32 -13.30 -33.63 -24.46
CA LYS A 32 -13.49 -35.02 -24.00
C LYS A 32 -14.42 -35.83 -24.92
N ARG A 33 -15.55 -35.23 -25.35
CA ARG A 33 -16.54 -35.87 -26.23
C ARG A 33 -16.09 -36.00 -27.69
N GLY A 34 -15.21 -35.11 -28.16
CA GLY A 34 -14.69 -35.09 -29.53
C GLY A 34 -13.63 -36.15 -29.86
N LYS A 35 -13.31 -37.08 -28.94
CA LYS A 35 -12.36 -38.19 -29.16
C LYS A 35 -12.95 -39.27 -30.07
N ILE A 36 -13.11 -38.98 -31.36
CA ILE A 36 -13.59 -39.96 -32.35
C ILE A 36 -12.43 -40.65 -33.07
N LYS A 37 -12.54 -41.97 -33.29
CA LYS A 37 -11.55 -42.80 -34.04
C LYS A 37 -11.53 -42.53 -35.56
N LYS A 38 -12.48 -41.74 -36.08
CA LYS A 38 -12.56 -41.35 -37.49
C LYS A 38 -12.08 -39.91 -37.60
N GLY A 39 -11.14 -39.63 -38.50
CA GLY A 39 -10.50 -38.32 -38.67
C GLY A 39 -11.46 -37.12 -38.80
N THR A 40 -10.92 -35.90 -38.75
CA THR A 40 -11.72 -34.68 -38.62
C THR A 40 -12.47 -34.32 -39.90
N ILE A 41 -13.74 -33.94 -39.77
CA ILE A 41 -14.53 -33.29 -40.82
C ILE A 41 -14.59 -31.79 -40.57
N TYR A 42 -14.27 -30.97 -41.57
CA TYR A 42 -14.36 -29.51 -41.53
C TYR A 42 -15.08 -28.97 -42.77
N GLY A 43 -15.69 -27.80 -42.64
CA GLY A 43 -16.52 -27.17 -43.67
C GLY A 43 -18.00 -27.06 -43.25
N LEU A 44 -18.74 -26.16 -43.90
CA LEU A 44 -20.10 -25.78 -43.52
C LEU A 44 -21.12 -26.33 -44.52
N GLY A 45 -22.22 -26.89 -44.01
CA GLY A 45 -23.30 -27.40 -44.86
C GLY A 45 -22.87 -28.62 -45.71
N SER A 46 -23.09 -28.54 -47.02
CA SER A 46 -22.79 -29.62 -47.97
C SER A 46 -21.31 -29.74 -48.33
N VAL A 47 -20.49 -28.73 -48.04
CA VAL A 47 -19.05 -28.73 -48.34
C VAL A 47 -18.31 -29.21 -47.09
N GLN A 48 -18.12 -30.52 -46.98
CA GLN A 48 -17.41 -31.16 -45.88
C GLN A 48 -16.18 -31.89 -46.39
N TYR A 49 -15.01 -31.57 -45.85
CA TYR A 49 -13.73 -32.21 -46.13
C TYR A 49 -13.30 -33.06 -44.95
N LYS A 50 -12.79 -34.26 -45.22
CA LYS A 50 -12.33 -35.19 -44.19
C LYS A 50 -10.81 -35.30 -44.21
N ASN A 51 -10.16 -34.96 -43.11
CA ASN A 51 -8.76 -35.29 -42.87
C ASN A 51 -8.67 -36.62 -42.11
N SER A 52 -8.35 -37.69 -42.84
CA SER A 52 -8.28 -39.05 -42.29
C SER A 52 -7.07 -39.30 -41.40
N SER A 53 -6.02 -38.48 -41.45
CA SER A 53 -4.77 -38.67 -40.68
C SER A 53 -4.05 -37.33 -40.44
N PRO A 54 -4.57 -36.47 -39.55
CA PRO A 54 -3.91 -35.22 -39.22
C PRO A 54 -2.56 -35.46 -38.53
N SER A 55 -1.55 -34.64 -38.85
CA SER A 55 -0.22 -34.72 -38.23
C SER A 55 -0.25 -34.53 -36.70
N VAL A 56 -1.18 -33.70 -36.21
CA VAL A 56 -1.49 -33.56 -34.78
C VAL A 56 -3.00 -33.69 -34.60
N PRO A 57 -3.50 -34.58 -33.72
CA PRO A 57 -4.92 -34.68 -33.44
C PRO A 57 -5.46 -33.36 -32.89
N ILE A 58 -6.58 -32.87 -33.43
CA ILE A 58 -7.15 -31.56 -33.05
C ILE A 58 -7.45 -31.46 -31.56
N HIS A 59 -7.86 -32.56 -30.92
CA HIS A 59 -8.02 -32.63 -29.46
C HIS A 59 -6.77 -32.15 -28.72
N VAL A 60 -5.57 -32.53 -29.19
CA VAL A 60 -4.29 -32.16 -28.54
C VAL A 60 -4.03 -30.67 -28.67
N SER A 61 -4.21 -30.09 -29.86
CA SER A 61 -4.02 -28.65 -30.09
C SER A 61 -5.06 -27.82 -29.32
N LEU A 62 -6.33 -28.24 -29.32
CA LEU A 62 -7.38 -27.57 -28.56
C LEU A 62 -7.15 -27.66 -27.04
N GLN A 63 -6.68 -28.81 -26.54
CA GLN A 63 -6.33 -28.98 -25.14
C GLN A 63 -5.20 -28.02 -24.73
N ARG A 64 -4.16 -27.89 -25.56
CA ARG A 64 -3.05 -26.96 -25.31
C ARG A 64 -3.54 -25.51 -25.26
N ASN A 65 -4.37 -25.11 -26.22
CA ASN A 65 -4.90 -23.75 -26.26
C ASN A 65 -5.76 -23.45 -25.03
N LEU A 66 -6.61 -24.39 -24.61
CA LEU A 66 -7.43 -24.24 -23.41
C LEU A 66 -6.58 -24.18 -22.14
N ASP A 67 -5.51 -24.98 -22.03
CA ASP A 67 -4.56 -24.90 -20.91
C ASP A 67 -3.90 -23.53 -20.84
N VAL A 68 -3.42 -23.01 -21.97
CA VAL A 68 -2.82 -21.67 -22.04
C VAL A 68 -3.83 -20.59 -21.64
N ASP A 69 -5.07 -20.66 -22.12
CA ASP A 69 -6.13 -19.70 -21.78
C ASP A 69 -6.46 -19.70 -20.28
N MET A 70 -6.58 -20.88 -19.68
CA MET A 70 -6.80 -21.04 -18.23
C MET A 70 -5.64 -20.46 -17.42
N ARG A 71 -4.40 -20.75 -17.82
CA ARG A 71 -3.20 -20.24 -17.13
C ARG A 71 -3.07 -18.73 -17.28
N MET A 72 -3.38 -18.18 -18.45
CA MET A 72 -3.38 -16.74 -18.71
C MET A 72 -4.41 -16.03 -17.83
N SER A 73 -5.64 -16.56 -17.78
CA SER A 73 -6.71 -16.04 -16.90
C SER A 73 -6.30 -16.06 -15.41
N GLY A 74 -5.62 -17.14 -14.99
CA GLY A 74 -5.06 -17.23 -13.63
C GLY A 74 -3.99 -16.16 -13.38
N PHE A 75 -3.10 -15.96 -14.34
CA PHE A 75 -2.04 -14.95 -14.25
C PHE A 75 -2.59 -13.51 -14.20
N GLU A 76 -3.62 -13.21 -14.99
CA GLU A 76 -4.31 -11.90 -14.95
C GLU A 76 -4.92 -11.63 -13.57
N THR A 77 -5.51 -12.64 -12.94
CA THR A 77 -6.03 -12.55 -11.57
C THR A 77 -4.90 -12.24 -10.59
N THR A 78 -3.82 -13.02 -10.60
CA THR A 78 -2.69 -12.83 -9.69
C THR A 78 -2.00 -11.47 -9.88
N ILE A 79 -1.86 -10.99 -11.12
CA ILE A 79 -1.32 -9.64 -11.37
C ILE A 79 -2.23 -8.57 -10.77
N SER A 80 -3.55 -8.73 -10.90
CA SER A 80 -4.51 -7.78 -10.37
C SER A 80 -4.44 -7.70 -8.85
N GLU A 81 -4.38 -8.86 -8.18
CA GLU A 81 -4.17 -8.95 -6.73
C GLU A 81 -2.85 -8.29 -6.31
N PHE A 82 -1.75 -8.60 -7.00
CA PHE A 82 -0.44 -8.01 -6.70
C PHE A 82 -0.41 -6.49 -6.89
N LYS A 83 -1.17 -5.97 -7.85
CA LYS A 83 -1.30 -4.52 -8.07
C LYS A 83 -2.01 -3.83 -6.90
N GLU A 84 -3.05 -4.45 -6.34
CA GLU A 84 -3.71 -3.96 -5.13
C GLU A 84 -2.76 -4.00 -3.93
N GLU A 85 -2.03 -5.10 -3.73
CA GLU A 85 -1.04 -5.24 -2.67
C GLU A 85 0.06 -4.15 -2.75
N ILE A 86 0.62 -3.91 -3.94
CA ILE A 86 1.62 -2.85 -4.14
C ILE A 86 1.04 -1.46 -3.80
N THR A 87 -0.23 -1.24 -4.12
CA THR A 87 -0.91 0.03 -3.81
C THR A 87 -1.02 0.20 -2.29
N GLY A 88 -1.41 -0.85 -1.57
CA GLY A 88 -1.42 -0.86 -0.10
C GLY A 88 -0.03 -0.60 0.50
N VAL A 89 1.01 -1.29 0.03
CA VAL A 89 2.39 -1.08 0.50
C VAL A 89 2.86 0.36 0.27
N LYS A 90 2.46 0.99 -0.83
CA LYS A 90 2.79 2.39 -1.13
C LYS A 90 2.12 3.35 -0.15
N GLU A 91 0.88 3.07 0.26
CA GLU A 91 0.16 3.83 1.29
C GLU A 91 0.84 3.69 2.65
N ASP A 92 1.15 2.45 3.06
CA ASP A 92 1.85 2.17 4.32
C ASP A 92 3.21 2.86 4.38
N PHE A 93 3.98 2.83 3.28
CA PHE A 93 5.27 3.51 3.22
C PHE A 93 5.14 5.03 3.33
N SER A 94 4.07 5.60 2.77
CA SER A 94 3.79 7.04 2.86
C SER A 94 3.40 7.43 4.29
N ALA A 95 2.60 6.61 4.97
CA ALA A 95 2.25 6.79 6.37
C ALA A 95 3.49 6.70 7.28
N LEU A 96 4.32 5.66 7.10
CA LEU A 96 5.56 5.48 7.84
C LEU A 96 6.51 6.68 7.68
N LYS A 97 6.61 7.21 6.46
CA LYS A 97 7.41 8.41 6.20
C LYS A 97 6.90 9.60 7.02
N ALA A 98 5.58 9.82 7.07
CA ALA A 98 4.98 10.89 7.87
C ALA A 98 5.24 10.70 9.38
N GLU A 99 5.10 9.47 9.88
CA GLU A 99 5.37 9.14 11.28
C GLU A 99 6.83 9.39 11.67
N ILE A 100 7.79 9.02 10.81
CA ILE A 100 9.21 9.29 11.03
C ILE A 100 9.48 10.80 11.12
N TYR A 101 8.88 11.62 10.26
CA TYR A 101 9.01 13.08 10.36
C TYR A 101 8.39 13.63 11.65
N ALA A 102 7.20 13.16 12.03
CA ALA A 102 6.56 13.56 13.27
C ALA A 102 7.39 13.18 14.50
N PHE A 103 7.93 11.96 14.52
CA PHE A 103 8.84 11.48 15.56
C PHE A 103 10.09 12.34 15.65
N LYS A 104 10.75 12.62 14.51
CA LYS A 104 11.93 13.49 14.45
C LYS A 104 11.63 14.87 15.07
N THR A 105 10.51 15.49 14.67
CA THR A 105 10.10 16.79 15.21
C THR A 105 9.87 16.73 16.72
N LYS A 106 9.16 15.71 17.22
CA LYS A 106 8.91 15.53 18.65
C LYS A 106 10.20 15.37 19.46
N VAL A 107 11.13 14.55 18.97
CA VAL A 107 12.42 14.31 19.64
C VAL A 107 13.26 15.59 19.66
N THR A 108 13.45 16.26 18.52
CA THR A 108 14.23 17.50 18.46
C THR A 108 13.61 18.62 19.30
N GLY A 109 12.28 18.77 19.25
CA GLY A 109 11.56 19.74 20.08
C GLY A 109 11.69 19.44 21.57
N GLY A 110 11.50 18.19 21.97
CA GLY A 110 11.65 17.75 23.37
C GLY A 110 13.06 17.95 23.92
N MET A 111 14.08 17.61 23.13
CA MET A 111 15.49 17.84 23.48
C MET A 111 15.79 19.33 23.65
N SER A 112 15.28 20.18 22.75
CA SER A 112 15.47 21.63 22.82
C SER A 112 14.78 22.22 24.05
N ALA A 113 13.55 21.77 24.36
CA ALA A 113 12.82 22.22 25.55
C ALA A 113 13.52 21.79 26.85
N SER A 114 14.02 20.55 26.90
CA SER A 114 14.82 20.06 28.03
C SER A 114 16.11 20.87 28.21
N GLN A 115 16.83 21.15 27.13
CA GLN A 115 18.05 21.97 27.17
C GLN A 115 17.76 23.39 27.66
N ALA A 116 16.69 24.02 27.18
CA ALA A 116 16.28 25.35 27.63
C ALA A 116 15.94 25.35 29.14
N THR A 117 15.21 24.34 29.60
CA THR A 117 14.85 24.18 31.02
C THR A 117 16.10 24.03 31.89
N LEU A 118 17.06 23.19 31.48
CA LEU A 118 18.32 23.00 32.19
C LEU A 118 19.14 24.30 32.25
N ASN A 119 19.19 25.07 31.15
CA ASN A 119 19.88 26.35 31.13
C ASN A 119 19.24 27.35 32.10
N THR A 120 17.91 27.46 32.11
CA THR A 120 17.18 28.30 33.07
C THR A 120 17.46 27.93 34.52
N ILE A 121 17.46 26.63 34.84
CA ILE A 121 17.79 26.14 36.19
C ILE A 121 19.23 26.56 36.57
N LEU A 122 20.19 26.36 35.67
CA LEU A 122 21.59 26.73 35.91
C LEU A 122 21.75 28.24 36.20
N GLN A 123 21.11 29.10 35.41
CA GLN A 123 21.12 30.55 35.62
C GLN A 123 20.48 30.95 36.96
N THR A 124 19.39 30.29 37.34
CA THR A 124 18.70 30.54 38.61
C THR A 124 19.57 30.18 39.81
N LEU A 125 20.26 29.03 39.74
CA LEU A 125 21.20 28.58 40.78
C LEU A 125 22.41 29.52 40.88
N GLN A 126 22.96 29.99 39.76
CA GLN A 126 24.03 30.98 39.75
C GLN A 126 23.60 32.30 40.40
N SER A 127 22.36 32.75 40.15
CA SER A 127 21.82 33.99 40.71
C SER A 127 21.63 33.91 42.23
N HIS A 128 21.26 32.75 42.78
CA HIS A 128 21.13 32.54 44.22
C HIS A 128 22.47 32.54 44.97
N ALA A 129 23.57 32.17 44.31
CA ALA A 129 24.91 32.18 44.91
C ALA A 129 25.47 33.60 45.14
N PHE A 130 24.87 34.63 44.51
CA PHE A 130 25.22 36.04 44.66
C PHE A 130 24.11 36.83 45.36
N THR A 131 23.68 36.39 46.53
CA THR A 131 23.04 37.31 47.49
C THR A 131 24.09 37.64 48.55
N PRO A 132 24.65 38.87 48.60
CA PRO A 132 25.41 39.27 49.77
C PRO A 132 24.41 39.27 50.93
N ALA A 133 24.60 38.35 51.88
CA ALA A 133 23.92 38.38 53.15
C ALA A 133 24.12 39.78 53.75
N SER A 134 23.08 40.60 53.72
CA SER A 134 23.04 41.89 54.37
C SER A 134 23.21 41.61 55.86
N THR A 135 24.43 41.81 56.35
CA THR A 135 24.78 41.70 57.76
C THR A 135 23.98 42.72 58.54
N ALA A 136 22.90 42.26 59.17
CA ALA A 136 22.22 43.00 60.21
C ALA A 136 23.21 43.20 61.38
N GLN A 137 23.62 44.45 61.55
CA GLN A 137 24.48 44.93 62.64
C GLN A 137 23.68 44.91 63.97
N PRO A 138 24.21 44.32 65.06
CA PRO A 138 23.57 44.42 66.37
C PRO A 138 23.94 45.76 67.01
N SER A 139 23.00 46.70 67.03
CA SER A 139 23.16 47.97 67.75
C SER A 139 23.17 47.72 69.27
N GLN A 140 24.33 47.92 69.90
CA GLN A 140 24.51 47.91 71.35
C GLN A 140 23.72 49.04 72.04
N PRO A 141 23.18 48.84 73.25
CA PRO A 141 22.60 49.91 74.04
C PRO A 141 23.71 50.81 74.63
N GLN A 142 23.62 52.12 74.38
CA GLN A 142 24.56 53.11 74.92
C GLN A 142 24.42 53.22 76.44
N ALA A 143 25.52 52.98 77.14
CA ALA A 143 25.67 53.22 78.56
C ALA A 143 25.64 54.73 78.85
N LEU A 144 24.71 55.15 79.72
CA LEU A 144 24.73 56.43 80.41
C LEU A 144 25.97 56.49 81.30
N PHE A 145 26.89 57.41 81.00
CA PHE A 145 27.89 57.88 81.96
C PHE A 145 27.86 59.41 82.02
N CYS A 146 27.71 59.88 83.26
CA CYS A 146 27.49 61.24 83.69
C CYS A 146 28.64 62.20 83.31
N GLN A 147 28.31 63.48 83.12
CA GLN A 147 29.26 64.57 83.35
C GLN A 147 28.62 65.62 84.28
N PHE A 148 29.14 65.65 85.50
CA PHE A 148 29.00 66.71 86.50
C PHE A 148 29.75 67.98 86.06
N MET A 149 29.46 69.10 86.77
CA MET A 149 30.17 70.39 86.82
C MET A 149 29.78 71.37 85.69
N TYR A 150 29.31 72.60 85.92
CA TYR A 150 29.32 73.52 87.07
C TYR A 150 28.09 74.44 87.00
#